data_AF-A0A349B1M8-F1
#
_entry.id   AF-A0A349B1M8-F1
#
_cell.length_a   1.000
_cell.length_b   1.000
_cell.length_c   1.000
_cell.angle_alpha   90.00
_cell.angle_beta   90.00
_cell.angle_gamma   90.00
#
_symmetry.space_group_name_H-M   'P 1'
#
loop_
_entity.id
_entity.type
_entity.pdbx_description
1 polymer ?
#
loop_
_entity_poly.entity_id
_entity_poly.type
_entity_poly.pdbx_seq_one_letter_code
_entity_poly.pdbx_strand_id
1 'polypeptide(L)'
;GLDGLAAGIVAIASGALFLFADKLGDPSVAQLPADNVAPLVALATCGACVGFLPHNWNPASQFMGDGGALLLGLLMAASSIAVGGNSLADSSSQTFFFFAPLFIPLVILGVPIFDTAYAIVR
;
A
#
# COMPACT_ATOMS: atom_id res chain seq x y z
N GLY A 1 -4.44 10.40 16.95
CA GLY A 1 -3.52 10.09 15.84
C GLY A 1 -2.93 11.39 15.35
N LEU A 2 -1.68 11.38 14.90
CA LEU A 2 -1.07 12.56 14.28
C LEU A 2 -1.77 12.88 12.94
N ASP A 3 -2.01 14.16 12.70
CA ASP A 3 -2.61 14.66 11.45
C ASP A 3 -1.73 14.26 10.24
N GLY A 4 -2.36 13.69 9.21
CA GLY A 4 -1.68 13.25 7.99
C GLY A 4 -0.99 11.88 8.08
N LEU A 5 -0.81 11.31 9.28
CA LEU A 5 -0.04 10.07 9.46
C LEU A 5 -0.69 8.87 8.77
N ALA A 6 -1.97 8.61 9.07
CA ALA A 6 -2.68 7.45 8.55
C ALA A 6 -2.79 7.50 7.01
N ALA A 7 -3.17 8.66 6.48
CA ALA A 7 -3.24 8.89 5.03
C ALA A 7 -1.87 8.75 4.37
N GLY A 8 -0.80 9.27 4.99
CA GLY A 8 0.56 9.20 4.44
C GLY A 8 1.09 7.77 4.37
N ILE A 9 0.92 6.99 5.45
CA ILE A 9 1.30 5.58 5.51
C ILE A 9 0.57 4.77 4.44
N VAL A 10 -0.75 4.95 4.32
CA VAL A 10 -1.55 4.23 3.32
C VAL A 10 -1.16 4.66 1.90
N ALA A 11 -0.92 5.96 1.64
CA ALA A 11 -0.47 6.44 0.33
C ALA A 11 0.82 5.75 -0.12
N ILE A 12 1.82 5.73 0.77
CA ILE A 12 3.12 5.11 0.49
C ILE A 12 2.96 3.61 0.24
N ALA A 13 2.22 2.92 1.11
CA ALA A 13 2.06 1.48 1.02
C ALA A 13 1.28 1.04 -0.22
N SER A 14 0.19 1.73 -0.54
CA SER A 14 -0.64 1.46 -1.73
C SER A 14 0.09 1.83 -3.03
N GLY A 15 0.90 2.89 -3.04
CA GLY A 15 1.80 3.21 -4.16
C GLY A 15 2.87 2.13 -4.38
N ALA A 16 3.51 1.66 -3.30
CA ALA A 16 4.47 0.56 -3.37
C ALA A 16 3.83 -0.74 -3.89
N LEU A 17 2.63 -1.07 -3.41
CA LEU A 17 1.88 -2.23 -3.84
C LEU A 17 1.50 -2.15 -5.32
N PHE A 18 1.10 -0.97 -5.81
CA PHE A 18 0.85 -0.76 -7.23
C PHE A 18 2.09 -1.02 -8.07
N LEU A 19 3.24 -0.42 -7.72
CA LEU A 19 4.50 -0.63 -8.43
C LEU A 19 4.93 -2.10 -8.43
N PHE A 20 4.71 -2.79 -7.31
CA PHE A 20 4.97 -4.21 -7.22
C PHE A 20 4.05 -4.99 -8.17
N ALA A 21 2.74 -4.76 -8.11
CA ALA A 21 1.75 -5.43 -8.93
C ALA A 21 1.98 -5.22 -10.44
N ASP A 22 2.38 -4.01 -10.84
CA ASP A 22 2.78 -3.68 -12.21
C ASP A 22 3.96 -4.54 -12.68
N LYS A 23 4.96 -4.78 -11.81
CA LYS A 23 6.08 -5.68 -12.12
C LYS A 23 5.69 -7.15 -12.28
N LEU A 24 4.66 -7.65 -11.58
CA LEU A 24 4.19 -9.02 -11.82
C LEU A 24 3.33 -9.15 -13.09
N GLY A 25 2.69 -8.05 -13.52
CA GLY A 25 1.95 -7.98 -14.77
C GLY A 25 2.84 -7.85 -16.02
N ASP A 26 4.13 -7.52 -15.84
CA ASP A 26 5.11 -7.45 -16.92
C ASP A 26 5.20 -8.82 -17.63
N PRO A 27 5.09 -8.89 -18.97
CA PRO A 27 5.11 -10.15 -19.72
C PRO A 27 6.41 -10.96 -19.54
N SER A 28 7.49 -10.32 -19.05
CA SER A 28 8.74 -10.99 -18.70
C SER A 28 8.65 -11.86 -17.43
N VAL A 29 7.74 -11.53 -16.51
CA VAL A 29 7.50 -12.25 -15.25
C VAL A 29 6.18 -13.02 -15.31
N ALA A 30 5.12 -12.41 -15.87
CA ALA A 30 3.81 -12.98 -16.13
C ALA A 30 3.20 -13.78 -14.96
N GLN A 31 3.35 -13.25 -13.74
CA GLN A 31 2.87 -13.91 -12.53
C GLN A 31 1.50 -13.40 -12.09
N LEU A 32 1.02 -12.28 -12.63
CA LEU A 32 -0.29 -11.72 -12.30
C LEU A 32 -1.25 -11.84 -13.51
N PRO A 33 -2.47 -12.37 -13.31
CA PRO A 33 -3.50 -12.38 -14.35
C PRO A 33 -3.81 -10.97 -14.86
N ALA A 34 -3.96 -10.81 -16.18
CA ALA A 34 -4.20 -9.50 -16.82
C ALA A 34 -5.57 -8.88 -16.44
N ASP A 35 -6.49 -9.70 -15.95
CA ASP A 35 -7.82 -9.34 -15.45
C ASP A 35 -7.82 -8.96 -13.95
N ASN A 36 -6.66 -8.95 -13.29
CA ASN A 36 -6.56 -8.59 -11.89
C ASN A 36 -6.78 -7.08 -11.66
N VAL A 37 -7.83 -6.75 -10.90
CA VAL A 37 -8.20 -5.37 -10.55
C VAL A 37 -7.38 -4.77 -9.40
N ALA A 38 -6.57 -5.57 -8.71
CA ALA A 38 -5.83 -5.14 -7.52
C ALA A 38 -4.85 -3.96 -7.74
N PRO A 39 -4.07 -3.90 -8.84
CA PRO A 39 -3.20 -2.75 -9.11
C PRO A 39 -4.02 -1.45 -9.24
N LEU A 40 -5.18 -1.52 -9.89
CA LEU A 40 -6.08 -0.37 -10.05
C LEU A 40 -6.60 0.12 -8.70
N VAL A 41 -7.05 -0.80 -7.83
CA VAL A 41 -7.53 -0.47 -6.48
C VAL A 41 -6.42 0.12 -5.63
N ALA A 42 -5.20 -0.42 -5.70
CA ALA A 42 -4.04 0.11 -4.98
C ALA A 42 -3.72 1.55 -5.46
N LEU A 43 -3.69 1.79 -6.77
CA LEU A 43 -3.44 3.11 -7.34
C LEU A 43 -4.54 4.12 -6.97
N ALA A 44 -5.80 3.72 -7.02
CA ALA A 44 -6.93 4.57 -6.63
C ALA A 44 -6.88 4.92 -5.14
N THR A 45 -6.49 3.97 -4.28
CA THR A 45 -6.32 4.19 -2.84
C THR A 45 -5.17 5.16 -2.58
N CYS A 46 -4.05 5.01 -3.29
CA CYS A 46 -2.93 5.95 -3.23
C CYS A 46 -3.36 7.36 -3.65
N GLY A 47 -4.05 7.49 -4.80
CA GLY A 47 -4.58 8.76 -5.29
C GLY A 47 -5.54 9.43 -4.31
N ALA A 48 -6.44 8.66 -3.69
CA ALA A 48 -7.35 9.18 -2.67
C ALA A 48 -6.60 9.71 -1.45
N CYS A 49 -5.57 8.99 -0.98
CA CYS A 49 -4.75 9.45 0.13
C CYS A 49 -3.94 10.71 -0.23
N VAL A 50 -3.36 10.77 -1.43
CA VAL A 50 -2.61 11.95 -1.92
C VAL A 50 -3.54 13.16 -2.07
N GLY A 51 -4.77 12.99 -2.56
CA GLY A 51 -5.75 14.08 -2.65
C GLY A 51 -6.28 14.54 -1.28
N PHE A 52 -6.35 13.64 -0.31
CA PHE A 52 -6.77 13.94 1.06
C PHE A 52 -5.66 14.59 1.90
N LEU A 53 -4.39 14.27 1.63
CA LEU A 53 -3.22 14.69 2.41
C LEU A 53 -3.14 16.22 2.65
N PRO A 54 -3.34 17.11 1.65
CA PRO A 54 -3.30 18.55 1.85
C PRO A 54 -4.36 19.07 2.82
N HIS A 55 -5.52 18.40 2.89
CA HIS A 55 -6.63 18.76 3.78
C HIS A 55 -6.43 18.20 5.19
N ASN A 56 -5.61 17.16 5.34
CA ASN A 56 -5.30 16.51 6.60
C ASN A 56 -3.90 16.86 7.15
N TRP A 57 -3.18 17.77 6.49
CA TRP A 57 -1.86 18.22 6.93
C TRP A 57 -1.97 19.23 8.08
N ASN A 58 -1.07 19.16 9.06
CA ASN A 58 -1.14 20.02 10.26
C ASN A 58 -0.98 21.52 9.90
N PRO A 59 -1.91 22.41 10.29
CA PRO A 59 -3.16 22.16 11.04
C PRO A 59 -4.30 21.61 10.16
N ALA A 60 -4.87 20.45 10.55
CA ALA A 60 -5.82 19.73 9.72
C ALA A 60 -7.13 20.50 9.48
N SER A 61 -7.52 20.61 8.21
CA SER A 61 -8.80 21.19 7.77
C SER A 61 -9.93 20.17 7.77
N GLN A 62 -9.63 18.89 7.51
CA GLN A 62 -10.58 17.78 7.54
C GLN A 62 -9.98 16.57 8.25
N PHE A 63 -10.75 15.98 9.15
CA PHE A 63 -10.39 14.75 9.84
C PHE A 63 -10.90 13.53 9.09
N MET A 64 -10.08 12.47 9.07
CA MET A 64 -10.39 11.22 8.39
C MET A 64 -11.58 10.47 9.02
N GLY A 65 -11.72 10.57 10.35
CA GLY A 65 -12.70 9.80 11.13
C GLY A 65 -12.48 8.28 11.06
N ASP A 66 -13.32 7.54 11.78
CA ASP A 66 -13.22 6.07 11.82
C ASP A 66 -13.60 5.43 10.48
N GLY A 67 -14.58 6.00 9.78
CA GLY A 67 -15.03 5.51 8.48
C GLY A 67 -13.93 5.55 7.41
N GLY A 68 -13.19 6.66 7.34
CA GLY A 68 -12.08 6.81 6.39
C GLY A 68 -10.91 5.87 6.72
N ALA A 69 -10.54 5.77 8.00
CA ALA A 69 -9.44 4.92 8.44
C ALA A 69 -9.71 3.42 8.16
N LEU A 70 -10.92 2.94 8.46
CA LEU A 70 -11.31 1.55 8.21
C LEU A 70 -11.41 1.24 6.72
N LEU A 71 -11.95 2.16 5.91
CA LEU A 71 -12.03 1.99 4.46
C LEU A 71 -10.63 1.88 3.83
N LEU A 72 -9.71 2.79 4.19
CA LEU A 72 -8.35 2.76 3.68
C LEU A 72 -7.62 1.46 4.05
N GLY A 73 -7.78 1.00 5.29
CA GLY A 73 -7.25 -0.29 5.74
C GLY A 73 -7.84 -1.47 4.96
N LEU A 74 -9.16 -1.48 4.74
CA LEU A 74 -9.85 -2.51 3.96
C LEU A 74 -9.33 -2.56 2.51
N LEU A 75 -9.27 -1.43 1.83
CA LEU A 75 -8.83 -1.35 0.43
C LEU A 75 -7.37 -1.82 0.27
N MET A 76 -6.50 -1.41 1.19
CA MET A 76 -5.11 -1.83 1.20
C MET A 76 -4.96 -3.33 1.47
N ALA A 77 -5.72 -3.88 2.41
CA ALA A 77 -5.71 -5.32 2.70
C ALA A 77 -6.26 -6.14 1.52
N ALA A 78 -7.40 -5.73 0.94
CA ALA A 78 -8.03 -6.41 -0.18
C ALA A 78 -7.13 -6.43 -1.42
N SER A 79 -6.51 -5.29 -1.76
CA SER A 79 -5.56 -5.22 -2.87
C SER A 79 -4.31 -6.07 -2.61
N SER A 80 -3.77 -6.08 -1.39
CA SER A 80 -2.60 -6.90 -1.04
C SER A 80 -2.87 -8.40 -1.18
N ILE A 81 -4.03 -8.85 -0.69
CA ILE A 81 -4.46 -10.25 -0.81
C ILE A 81 -4.71 -10.61 -2.27
N ALA A 82 -5.32 -9.72 -3.05
CA ALA A 82 -5.61 -9.99 -4.46
C ALA A 82 -4.34 -10.04 -5.34
N VAL A 83 -3.27 -9.30 -4.99
CA VAL A 83 -1.96 -9.43 -5.65
C VAL A 83 -1.25 -10.71 -5.22
N GLY A 84 -1.15 -10.98 -3.92
CA GLY A 84 -0.42 -12.14 -3.39
C GLY A 84 -1.10 -13.50 -3.62
N GLY A 85 -2.44 -13.53 -3.57
CA GLY A 85 -3.25 -14.76 -3.64
C GLY A 85 -3.61 -15.22 -5.05
N ASN A 86 -3.56 -14.33 -6.05
CA ASN A 86 -3.79 -14.67 -7.47
C ASN A 86 -2.49 -14.78 -8.28
N SER A 87 -1.34 -14.83 -7.61
CA SER A 87 -0.07 -15.02 -8.31
C SER A 87 0.01 -16.45 -8.86
N LEU A 88 0.19 -16.60 -10.16
CA LEU A 88 0.26 -17.89 -10.88
C LEU A 88 1.54 -18.69 -10.60
N ALA A 89 2.33 -18.28 -9.61
CA ALA A 89 3.62 -18.86 -9.30
C ALA A 89 3.44 -20.25 -8.68
N ASP A 90 3.90 -21.27 -9.40
CA ASP A 90 3.95 -22.66 -8.93
C ASP A 90 4.82 -22.73 -7.65
N SER A 91 4.26 -23.26 -6.57
CA SER A 91 4.74 -23.16 -5.18
C SER A 91 6.11 -23.80 -4.87
N SER A 92 6.89 -24.20 -5.87
CA SER A 92 8.04 -25.09 -5.69
C SER A 92 9.42 -24.42 -5.66
N SER A 93 9.62 -23.18 -6.14
CA SER A 93 11.00 -22.66 -6.29
C SER A 93 11.22 -21.16 -6.07
N GLN A 94 10.20 -20.38 -5.72
CA GLN A 94 10.32 -18.92 -5.60
C GLN A 94 9.65 -18.36 -4.34
N THR A 95 9.94 -18.94 -3.17
CA THR A 95 9.52 -18.40 -1.86
C THR A 95 9.83 -16.90 -1.74
N PHE A 96 10.90 -16.43 -2.40
CA PHE A 96 11.24 -15.01 -2.51
C PHE A 96 10.15 -14.15 -3.17
N PHE A 97 9.54 -14.59 -4.29
CA PHE A 97 8.50 -13.81 -4.98
C PHE A 97 7.17 -13.79 -4.21
N PHE A 98 6.88 -14.82 -3.41
CA PHE A 98 5.69 -14.85 -2.55
C PHE A 98 5.80 -13.88 -1.37
N PHE A 99 7.01 -13.73 -0.80
CA PHE A 99 7.26 -12.80 0.33
C PHE A 99 7.74 -11.41 -0.10
N ALA A 100 8.23 -11.21 -1.33
CA ALA A 100 8.58 -9.91 -1.90
C ALA A 100 7.45 -8.85 -1.80
N PRO A 101 6.16 -9.16 -2.06
CA PRO A 101 5.05 -8.22 -1.86
C PRO A 101 4.88 -7.76 -0.42
N LEU A 102 5.38 -8.53 0.54
CA LEU A 102 5.29 -8.24 1.97
C LEU A 102 6.53 -7.44 2.42
N PHE A 103 7.72 -7.80 1.91
CA PHE A 103 8.97 -7.12 2.22
C PHE A 103 9.10 -5.75 1.56
N ILE A 104 8.67 -5.57 0.31
CA ILE A 104 8.83 -4.29 -0.40
C ILE A 104 8.06 -3.16 0.30
N PRO A 105 6.76 -3.28 0.60
CA PRO A 105 6.04 -2.27 1.36
C PRO A 105 6.59 -2.11 2.78
N LEU A 106 7.02 -3.19 3.43
CA LEU A 106 7.58 -3.13 4.80
C LEU A 106 8.90 -2.37 4.86
N VAL A 107 9.77 -2.53 3.87
CA VAL A 107 11.02 -1.77 3.73
C VAL A 107 10.73 -0.31 3.38
N ILE A 108 9.80 -0.06 2.45
CA ILE A 108 9.40 1.30 2.07
C ILE A 108 8.71 2.02 3.24
N LEU A 109 7.93 1.31 4.06
CA LEU A 109 7.31 1.81 5.29
C LEU A 109 8.30 1.97 6.45
N GLY A 110 9.45 1.30 6.39
CA GLY A 110 10.47 1.38 7.43
C GLY A 110 10.93 2.82 7.68
N VAL A 111 11.15 3.59 6.61
CA VAL A 111 11.54 5.01 6.69
C VAL A 111 10.48 5.87 7.38
N PRO A 112 9.21 5.94 6.92
CA PRO A 112 8.19 6.75 7.58
C PRO A 112 7.85 6.24 8.98
N ILE A 113 7.82 4.92 9.24
CA ILE A 113 7.61 4.38 10.60
C ILE A 113 8.72 4.86 11.54
N PHE A 114 9.98 4.78 11.10
CA PHE A 114 11.12 5.22 11.89
C PHE A 114 11.07 6.73 12.15
N ASP A 115 10.72 7.52 11.13
CA ASP A 115 10.58 8.97 11.26
C ASP A 115 9.44 9.35 12.24
N THR A 116 8.34 8.59 12.23
CA THR A 116 7.25 8.75 13.19
C THR A 116 7.65 8.35 14.61
N ALA A 117 8.35 7.21 14.76
CA ALA A 117 8.80 6.72 16.06
C ALA A 117 9.78 7.70 16.71
N TYR A 118 10.70 8.24 15.92
CA TYR A 118 11.67 9.25 16.37
C TYR A 118 10.99 10.55 16.80
N ALA A 119 9.92 10.97 16.10
CA ALA A 119 9.13 12.14 16.48
C ALA A 119 8.32 11.97 17.78
N ILE A 120 8.00 10.74 18.20
CA ILE A 120 7.31 10.45 19.47
C ILE A 120 8.29 10.41 20.65
N VAL A 121 9.54 9.97 20.42
CA VAL A 121 10.58 9.87 21.45
C VAL A 121 11.21 11.24 21.75
N ARG A 122 11.12 12.20 20.84
CA ARG A 122 11.54 13.61 21.02
C ARG A 122 10.49 14.43 21.75
#